data_AF-A0A4Q9M7C8-F1
#
_entry.id   AF-A0A4Q9M7C8-F1
#
_cell.length_a   1.000
_cell.length_b   1.000
_cell.length_c   1.000
_cell.angle_alpha   90.00
_cell.angle_beta   90.00
_cell.angle_gamma   90.00
#
_symmetry.space_group_name_H-M   'P 1'
#
loop_
_entity.id
_entity.type
_entity.pdbx_description
1 polymer ?
#
loop_
_entity_poly.entity_id
_entity_poly.type
_entity_poly.pdbx_seq_one_letter_code
_entity_poly.pdbx_strand_id
1 'polypeptide(L)'
;MYTFCHIRGLTEVWGYLWGSWYSPRKWVLWARSFGSTRLSRLRTTMTVEKHWQELKGDHLHHLLRPRLDQLIYILVYDVTPSYVARAGVLEDTFRLGRSRPLTTYQGYFKKSWKKLAQAPRSDHAYITHVASWTCNCGQQKYHPQHLCKHLVQAIEFPSSKFFHQIYRRRTAPIYRHPELRDRTESSLGAGFLDADDGSITDGDDHVWLGDRAQLEFRTAWETMEEGLARRKRSRTATPSISASDRDSRASSPLPYAEDGGSEAEDDEARKLRRRSQELREAADIIDAQLVHKNRIWINSMVDRNVGKDVSQLVKDVRWVEETGRQRDTTWARPGDKAGQRRSRNVMGYQIRGAEQTASSSTTPVIIVEDSE
;
A
#
# COMPACT_ATOMS: atom_id res chain seq x y z
N MET A 1 32.37 -0.24 20.76
CA MET A 1 32.38 -1.67 21.16
C MET A 1 33.75 -2.10 21.69
N TYR A 2 34.86 -1.78 21.00
CA TYR A 2 36.21 -1.99 21.52
C TYR A 2 36.42 -1.44 22.94
N THR A 3 36.14 -0.14 23.16
CA THR A 3 36.25 0.52 24.47
C THR A 3 35.40 -0.15 25.56
N PHE A 4 34.19 -0.61 25.21
CA PHE A 4 33.31 -1.34 26.11
C PHE A 4 33.92 -2.67 26.59
N CYS A 5 34.57 -3.41 25.68
CA CYS A 5 35.23 -4.69 25.99
C CYS A 5 36.53 -4.46 26.77
N HIS A 6 37.30 -3.43 26.40
CA HIS A 6 38.55 -3.08 27.06
C HIS A 6 38.35 -2.67 28.52
N ILE A 7 37.38 -1.80 28.81
CA ILE A 7 37.08 -1.35 30.18
C ILE A 7 36.62 -2.51 31.08
N ARG A 8 36.02 -3.55 30.52
CA ARG A 8 35.51 -4.71 31.27
C ARG A 8 36.42 -5.94 31.24
N GLY A 9 37.61 -5.84 30.65
CA GLY A 9 38.53 -6.99 30.54
C GLY A 9 38.01 -8.13 29.65
N LEU A 10 37.06 -7.86 28.75
CA LEU A 10 36.43 -8.86 27.86
C LEU A 10 37.25 -9.04 26.57
N THR A 11 38.52 -9.44 26.71
CA THR A 11 39.47 -9.54 25.58
C THR A 11 39.09 -10.64 24.59
N GLU A 12 38.64 -11.80 25.07
CA GLU A 12 38.18 -12.92 24.23
C GLU A 12 36.94 -12.56 23.42
N VAL A 13 35.98 -11.87 24.07
CA VAL A 13 34.78 -11.37 23.40
C VAL A 13 35.15 -10.37 22.31
N TRP A 14 36.11 -9.49 22.55
CA TRP A 14 36.60 -8.60 21.51
C TRP A 14 37.28 -9.36 20.36
N GLY A 15 38.09 -10.38 20.66
CA GLY A 15 38.70 -11.24 19.64
C GLY A 15 37.66 -11.90 18.73
N TYR A 16 36.61 -12.47 19.32
CA TYR A 16 35.48 -13.04 18.58
C TYR A 16 34.74 -11.96 17.76
N LEU A 17 34.38 -10.84 18.38
CA LEU A 17 33.66 -9.76 17.72
C LEU A 17 34.47 -9.16 16.56
N TRP A 18 35.77 -9.00 16.71
CA TRP A 18 36.65 -8.52 15.64
C TRP A 18 36.74 -9.53 14.50
N GLY A 19 37.04 -10.79 14.78
CA GLY A 19 37.19 -11.82 13.75
C GLY A 19 35.89 -12.08 12.97
N SER A 20 34.77 -12.13 13.68
CA SER A 20 33.47 -12.48 13.10
C SER A 20 32.73 -11.28 12.52
N TRP A 21 32.93 -10.09 13.08
CA TRP A 21 32.11 -8.92 12.73
C TRP A 21 32.95 -7.66 12.41
N TYR A 22 33.74 -7.12 13.33
CA TYR A 22 34.39 -5.80 13.19
C TYR A 22 35.65 -5.72 12.33
N SER A 23 36.20 -6.84 11.84
CA SER A 23 37.35 -6.79 10.94
C SER A 23 37.00 -6.10 9.62
N PRO A 24 37.93 -5.39 8.95
CA PRO A 24 37.64 -4.70 7.68
C PRO A 24 37.06 -5.60 6.59
N ARG A 25 37.48 -6.87 6.54
CA ARG A 25 36.94 -7.89 5.63
C ARG A 25 35.46 -8.19 5.91
N LYS A 26 35.09 -8.29 7.19
CA LYS A 26 33.72 -8.53 7.62
C LYS A 26 32.88 -7.26 7.61
N TRP A 27 33.49 -6.08 7.89
CA TRP A 27 32.94 -4.73 7.71
C TRP A 27 32.24 -4.58 6.38
N VAL A 28 32.85 -5.05 5.30
CA VAL A 28 32.16 -4.99 4.03
C VAL A 28 30.87 -5.81 4.05
N LEU A 29 30.81 -7.03 4.62
CA LEU A 29 29.61 -7.89 4.59
C LEU A 29 28.38 -7.33 5.34
N TRP A 30 28.55 -6.82 6.55
CA TRP A 30 27.44 -6.25 7.34
C TRP A 30 27.24 -4.74 7.16
N ALA A 31 28.25 -3.97 6.74
CA ALA A 31 28.03 -2.63 6.21
C ALA A 31 27.44 -2.68 4.78
N ARG A 32 27.50 -3.84 4.09
CA ARG A 32 26.84 -4.13 2.80
C ARG A 32 25.30 -4.31 2.93
N SER A 33 24.64 -3.34 3.55
CA SER A 33 23.43 -2.80 2.90
C SER A 33 23.79 -1.92 1.69
N PHE A 34 25.08 -1.86 1.35
CA PHE A 34 25.68 -1.00 0.34
C PHE A 34 26.51 -1.79 -0.68
N GLY A 35 25.86 -2.53 -1.60
CA GLY A 35 26.46 -2.70 -2.92
C GLY A 35 26.78 -1.31 -3.48
N SER A 36 28.03 -1.06 -3.87
CA SER A 36 28.51 0.30 -4.19
C SER A 36 27.72 0.96 -5.33
N THR A 37 27.13 0.14 -6.20
CA THR A 37 26.44 0.59 -7.43
C THR A 37 24.91 0.48 -7.37
N ARG A 38 24.35 -0.36 -6.48
CA ARG A 38 22.92 -0.71 -6.43
C ARG A 38 22.23 -0.10 -5.20
N LEU A 39 20.99 0.37 -5.35
CA LEU A 39 20.13 0.75 -4.22
C LEU A 39 19.29 -0.44 -3.78
N SER A 40 19.08 -0.61 -2.48
CA SER A 40 18.16 -1.63 -1.95
C SER A 40 16.77 -1.48 -2.57
N ARG A 41 16.18 -2.60 -2.99
CA ARG A 41 14.81 -2.67 -3.53
C ARG A 41 13.75 -2.37 -2.45
N LEU A 42 14.11 -2.58 -1.18
CA LEU A 42 13.26 -2.36 -0.03
C LEU A 42 13.70 -1.10 0.73
N ARG A 43 12.72 -0.35 1.26
CA ARG A 43 13.00 0.77 2.16
C ARG A 43 13.50 0.22 3.50
N THR A 44 14.77 0.43 3.82
CA THR A 44 15.40 -0.08 5.03
C THR A 44 14.86 0.56 6.31
N THR A 45 14.53 1.85 6.29
CA THR A 45 13.96 2.56 7.45
C THR A 45 12.60 2.00 7.86
N MET A 46 11.72 1.75 6.88
CA MET A 46 10.43 1.09 7.14
C MET A 46 10.59 -0.36 7.60
N THR A 47 11.71 -1.02 7.28
CA THR A 47 11.92 -2.42 7.67
C THR A 47 12.22 -2.51 9.17
N VAL A 48 12.97 -1.56 9.72
CA VAL A 48 13.26 -1.51 11.17
C VAL A 48 11.99 -1.17 11.96
N GLU A 49 11.22 -0.17 11.54
CA GLU A 49 9.96 0.18 12.20
C GLU A 49 8.96 -0.97 12.16
N LYS A 50 8.82 -1.61 10.99
CA LYS A 50 7.97 -2.79 10.82
C LYS A 50 8.44 -3.97 11.66
N HIS A 51 9.75 -4.16 11.81
CA HIS A 51 10.33 -5.15 12.71
C HIS A 51 9.93 -4.90 14.16
N TRP A 52 10.05 -3.67 14.64
CA TRP A 52 9.61 -3.34 15.98
C TRP A 52 8.09 -3.43 16.14
N GLN A 53 7.32 -3.11 15.11
CA GLN A 53 5.87 -3.24 15.12
C GLN A 53 5.45 -4.71 15.25
N GLU A 54 6.04 -5.62 14.48
CA GLU A 54 5.72 -7.04 14.56
C GLU A 54 6.24 -7.66 15.86
N LEU A 55 7.48 -7.38 16.25
CA LEU A 55 8.05 -7.90 17.48
C LEU A 55 7.23 -7.45 18.69
N LYS A 56 6.96 -6.15 18.83
CA LYS A 56 6.24 -5.62 20.01
C LYS A 56 4.74 -5.80 19.91
N GLY A 57 4.16 -5.59 18.74
CA GLY A 57 2.72 -5.62 18.51
C GLY A 57 2.17 -7.03 18.38
N ASP A 58 2.84 -7.90 17.62
CA ASP A 58 2.29 -9.23 17.33
C ASP A 58 2.79 -10.27 18.34
N HIS A 59 4.05 -10.21 18.75
CA HIS A 59 4.65 -11.25 19.59
C HIS A 59 4.78 -10.87 21.08
N LEU A 60 5.14 -9.64 21.42
CA LEU A 60 5.42 -9.25 22.81
C LEU A 60 4.28 -8.46 23.49
N HIS A 61 3.13 -8.27 22.85
CA HIS A 61 2.05 -7.43 23.41
C HIS A 61 1.49 -7.93 24.75
N HIS A 62 1.59 -9.24 25.01
CA HIS A 62 1.17 -9.89 26.26
C HIS A 62 2.32 -10.03 27.28
N LEU A 63 3.55 -9.66 26.91
CA LEU A 63 4.74 -9.81 27.76
C LEU A 63 5.26 -8.43 28.17
N LEU A 64 4.89 -7.99 29.37
CA LEU A 64 5.32 -6.70 29.92
C LEU A 64 6.85 -6.62 30.13
N ARG A 65 7.50 -7.76 30.38
CA ARG A 65 8.97 -7.93 30.48
C ARG A 65 9.38 -9.36 30.12
N PRO A 66 9.54 -9.71 28.83
CA PRO A 66 10.02 -11.04 28.45
C PRO A 66 11.42 -11.28 29.04
N ARG A 67 11.65 -12.47 29.59
CA ARG A 67 13.01 -12.91 29.94
C ARG A 67 13.85 -13.03 28.67
N LEU A 68 15.17 -12.89 28.78
CA LEU A 68 16.07 -12.91 27.63
C LEU A 68 15.90 -14.19 26.79
N ASP A 69 15.83 -15.36 27.45
CA ASP A 69 15.69 -16.65 26.76
C ASP A 69 14.36 -16.75 25.99
N GLN A 70 13.27 -16.25 26.58
CA GLN A 70 11.95 -16.22 25.95
C GLN A 70 11.95 -15.28 24.73
N LEU A 71 12.61 -14.12 24.85
CA LEU A 71 12.76 -13.19 23.72
C LEU A 71 13.57 -13.82 22.58
N ILE A 72 14.67 -14.52 22.90
CA ILE A 72 15.48 -15.22 21.90
C ILE A 72 14.65 -16.30 21.21
N TYR A 73 13.88 -17.09 21.97
CA TYR A 73 12.99 -18.11 21.41
C TYR A 73 12.00 -17.50 20.41
N ILE A 74 11.30 -16.43 20.80
CA ILE A 74 10.34 -15.72 19.93
C ILE A 74 11.03 -15.20 18.66
N LEU A 75 12.23 -14.62 18.80
CA LEU A 75 12.98 -14.10 17.66
C LEU A 75 13.35 -15.19 16.65
N VAL A 76 13.81 -16.35 17.15
CA VAL A 76 14.28 -17.46 16.32
C VAL A 76 13.13 -18.22 15.67
N TYR A 77 12.06 -18.50 16.42
CA TYR A 77 11.01 -19.42 15.98
C TYR A 77 9.77 -18.73 15.41
N ASP A 78 9.49 -17.49 15.80
CA ASP A 78 8.30 -16.78 15.32
C ASP A 78 8.66 -15.66 14.35
N VAL A 79 9.51 -14.73 14.80
CA VAL A 79 9.80 -13.49 14.05
C VAL A 79 10.63 -13.81 12.80
N THR A 80 11.75 -14.51 12.94
CA THR A 80 12.66 -14.78 11.82
C THR A 80 11.98 -15.58 10.70
N PRO A 81 11.24 -16.67 10.97
CA PRO A 81 10.55 -17.40 9.91
C PRO A 81 9.45 -16.57 9.23
N SER A 82 8.75 -15.70 9.95
CA SER A 82 7.82 -14.73 9.36
C SER A 82 8.52 -13.76 8.39
N TYR A 83 9.70 -13.27 8.77
CA TYR A 83 10.54 -12.45 7.89
C TYR A 83 10.98 -13.21 6.65
N VAL A 84 11.51 -14.42 6.80
CA VAL A 84 11.98 -15.26 5.69
C VAL A 84 10.82 -15.57 4.73
N ALA A 85 9.64 -15.95 5.25
CA ALA A 85 8.47 -16.23 4.41
C ALA A 85 8.02 -15.00 3.59
N ARG A 86 8.11 -13.80 4.15
CA ARG A 86 7.81 -12.55 3.41
C ARG A 86 8.91 -12.15 2.45
N ALA A 87 10.17 -12.37 2.81
CA ALA A 87 11.31 -12.16 1.92
C ALA A 87 11.23 -13.09 0.71
N GLY A 88 10.69 -14.30 0.91
CA GLY A 88 10.38 -15.25 -0.16
C GLY A 88 9.56 -14.64 -1.30
N VAL A 89 8.73 -13.61 -1.08
CA VAL A 89 8.00 -12.88 -2.15
C VAL A 89 8.94 -12.29 -3.22
N LEU A 90 10.19 -12.04 -2.86
CA LEU A 90 11.22 -11.55 -3.76
C LEU A 90 11.90 -12.64 -4.57
N GLU A 91 11.75 -13.91 -4.18
CA GLU A 91 12.27 -15.06 -4.92
C GLU A 91 11.36 -15.36 -6.12
N ASP A 92 11.97 -15.82 -7.21
CA ASP A 92 11.23 -16.16 -8.43
C ASP A 92 10.38 -17.43 -8.25
N THR A 93 10.69 -18.23 -7.22
CA THR A 93 9.99 -19.46 -6.83
C THR A 93 8.76 -19.24 -5.97
N PHE A 94 8.53 -18.04 -5.42
CA PHE A 94 7.45 -17.77 -4.45
C PHE A 94 6.07 -18.18 -4.93
N ARG A 95 5.85 -18.10 -6.25
CA ARG A 95 4.60 -18.48 -6.92
C ARG A 95 4.92 -19.10 -8.27
N LEU A 96 5.42 -20.34 -8.24
CA LEU A 96 5.55 -21.17 -9.43
C LEU A 96 4.19 -21.17 -10.19
N GLY A 97 4.23 -20.86 -11.48
CA GLY A 97 3.03 -20.75 -12.34
C GLY A 97 2.36 -19.37 -12.40
N ARG A 98 2.80 -18.36 -11.62
CA ARG A 98 2.28 -16.98 -11.72
C ARG A 98 3.41 -15.98 -11.91
N SER A 99 3.15 -14.92 -12.68
CA SER A 99 4.12 -13.83 -12.83
C SER A 99 4.45 -13.19 -11.49
N ARG A 100 5.74 -12.92 -11.26
CA ARG A 100 6.24 -12.22 -10.09
C ARG A 100 5.51 -10.89 -9.88
N PRO A 101 5.05 -10.58 -8.65
CA PRO A 101 4.45 -9.27 -8.39
C PRO A 101 5.51 -8.17 -8.50
N LEU A 102 5.11 -7.02 -9.05
CA LEU A 102 5.94 -5.82 -9.04
C LEU A 102 6.21 -5.41 -7.58
N THR A 103 7.45 -5.07 -7.27
CA THR A 103 7.77 -4.44 -5.99
C THR A 103 7.04 -3.11 -5.83
N THR A 104 6.85 -2.65 -4.60
CA THR A 104 6.21 -1.36 -4.33
C THR A 104 6.85 -0.22 -5.14
N TYR A 105 8.19 -0.20 -5.21
CA TYR A 105 8.93 0.77 -6.01
C TYR A 105 8.61 0.65 -7.51
N GLN A 106 8.64 -0.57 -8.07
CA GLN A 106 8.33 -0.81 -9.49
C GLN A 106 6.86 -0.46 -9.83
N GLY A 107 5.93 -0.69 -8.90
CA GLY A 107 4.53 -0.27 -9.02
C GLY A 107 4.40 1.26 -9.13
N TYR A 108 5.05 2.00 -8.23
CA TYR A 108 5.09 3.47 -8.30
C TYR A 108 5.78 3.97 -9.58
N PHE A 109 6.91 3.36 -9.95
CA PHE A 109 7.63 3.68 -11.17
C PHE A 109 6.75 3.51 -12.41
N LYS A 110 6.09 2.35 -12.55
CA LYS A 110 5.18 2.06 -13.66
C LYS A 110 4.01 3.04 -13.72
N LYS A 111 3.44 3.42 -12.57
CA LYS A 111 2.36 4.41 -12.51
C LYS A 111 2.82 5.79 -12.96
N SER A 112 3.96 6.26 -12.46
CA SER A 112 4.55 7.54 -12.86
C SER A 112 4.95 7.55 -14.33
N TRP A 113 5.51 6.46 -14.84
CA TRP A 113 5.85 6.29 -16.25
C TRP A 113 4.64 6.46 -17.15
N LYS A 114 3.55 5.72 -16.89
CA LYS A 114 2.31 5.83 -17.68
C LYS A 114 1.74 7.25 -17.68
N LYS A 115 1.76 7.93 -16.53
CA LYS A 115 1.29 9.30 -16.40
C LYS A 115 2.14 10.28 -17.23
N LEU A 116 3.47 10.13 -17.20
CA LEU A 116 4.40 11.00 -17.91
C LEU A 116 4.41 10.73 -19.42
N ALA A 117 4.21 9.48 -19.84
CA ALA A 117 4.08 9.12 -21.25
C ALA A 117 2.92 9.86 -21.93
N GLN A 118 1.80 10.02 -21.23
CA GLN A 118 0.58 10.69 -21.73
C GLN A 118 0.59 12.22 -21.56
N ALA A 119 1.58 12.80 -20.86
CA ALA A 119 1.59 14.22 -20.55
C ALA A 119 1.89 15.08 -21.80
N PRO A 120 1.23 16.24 -22.00
CA PRO A 120 1.52 17.10 -23.15
C PRO A 120 2.96 17.63 -23.09
N ARG A 121 3.67 17.54 -24.21
CA ARG A 121 5.01 18.12 -24.37
C ARG A 121 4.86 19.64 -24.48
N SER A 122 5.73 20.37 -23.80
CA SER A 122 5.84 21.82 -23.98
C SER A 122 6.59 22.12 -25.27
N ASP A 123 6.32 23.26 -25.88
CA ASP A 123 6.97 23.67 -27.14
C ASP A 123 8.47 23.95 -26.99
N HIS A 124 8.96 24.12 -25.76
CA HIS A 124 10.39 24.24 -25.48
C HIS A 124 11.15 22.95 -25.76
N ALA A 125 12.18 23.06 -26.61
CA ALA A 125 13.13 21.99 -26.87
C ALA A 125 14.05 21.78 -25.66
N TYR A 126 13.98 20.60 -25.06
CA TYR A 126 14.86 20.15 -24.00
C TYR A 126 15.81 19.08 -24.53
N ILE A 127 17.06 19.12 -24.08
CA ILE A 127 18.09 18.13 -24.43
C ILE A 127 17.90 16.94 -23.49
N THR A 128 17.74 15.76 -24.07
CA THR A 128 17.59 14.48 -23.38
C THR A 128 18.69 13.54 -23.82
N HIS A 129 19.36 12.93 -22.85
CA HIS A 129 20.33 11.86 -23.10
C HIS A 129 19.83 10.58 -22.42
N VAL A 130 19.31 9.65 -23.23
CA VAL A 130 18.74 8.38 -22.73
C VAL A 130 19.83 7.49 -22.11
N ALA A 131 21.01 7.43 -22.74
CA ALA A 131 22.14 6.61 -22.27
C ALA A 131 22.66 7.01 -20.87
N SER A 132 22.77 8.31 -20.60
CA SER A 132 23.13 8.83 -19.27
C SER A 132 21.94 8.99 -18.33
N TRP A 133 20.72 8.79 -18.84
CA TRP A 133 19.45 9.07 -18.16
C TRP A 133 19.38 10.49 -17.59
N THR A 134 19.64 11.50 -18.42
CA THR A 134 19.66 12.91 -18.00
C THR A 134 18.83 13.82 -18.90
N CYS A 135 18.17 14.80 -18.31
CA CYS A 135 17.41 15.83 -19.02
C CYS A 135 17.60 17.20 -18.38
N ASN A 136 17.73 18.23 -19.21
CA ASN A 136 17.93 19.61 -18.76
C ASN A 136 16.64 20.33 -18.30
N CYS A 137 15.48 19.67 -18.26
CA CYS A 137 14.20 20.32 -17.95
C CYS A 137 13.95 20.63 -16.45
N GLY A 138 14.92 20.36 -15.57
CA GLY A 138 14.84 20.58 -14.11
C GLY A 138 13.91 19.62 -13.35
N GLN A 139 12.75 19.29 -13.91
CA GLN A 139 11.73 18.43 -13.30
C GLN A 139 12.23 17.02 -12.92
N GLN A 140 13.22 16.51 -13.67
CA GLN A 140 13.82 15.21 -13.36
C GLN A 140 14.35 15.15 -11.93
N LYS A 141 15.01 16.21 -11.44
CA LYS A 141 15.62 16.29 -10.11
C LYS A 141 14.59 16.20 -8.99
N TYR A 142 13.39 16.72 -9.21
CA TYR A 142 12.33 16.81 -8.20
C TYR A 142 11.41 15.60 -8.20
N HIS A 143 11.43 14.78 -9.25
CA HIS A 143 10.62 13.58 -9.30
C HIS A 143 11.24 12.46 -8.43
N PRO A 144 10.48 11.78 -7.55
CA PRO A 144 11.03 10.75 -6.65
C PRO A 144 11.73 9.59 -7.38
N GLN A 145 11.27 9.28 -8.58
CA GLN A 145 11.86 8.27 -9.47
C GLN A 145 12.80 8.86 -10.53
N HIS A 146 13.22 10.13 -10.47
CA HIS A 146 14.09 10.76 -11.48
C HIS A 146 13.57 10.61 -12.92
N LEU A 147 12.26 10.78 -13.08
CA LEU A 147 11.55 10.72 -14.35
C LEU A 147 11.10 12.13 -14.74
N CYS A 148 11.11 12.41 -16.04
CA CYS A 148 10.44 13.57 -16.61
C CYS A 148 9.72 13.16 -17.89
N LYS A 149 8.73 13.96 -18.32
CA LYS A 149 7.98 13.68 -19.56
C LYS A 149 8.90 13.57 -20.78
N HIS A 150 9.94 14.39 -20.87
CA HIS A 150 10.88 14.39 -21.99
C HIS A 150 11.66 13.07 -22.10
N LEU A 151 12.20 12.55 -20.99
CA LEU A 151 12.92 11.27 -20.99
C LEU A 151 11.98 10.10 -21.30
N VAL A 152 10.78 10.10 -20.71
CA VAL A 152 9.81 9.00 -20.92
C VAL A 152 9.31 8.98 -22.36
N GLN A 153 9.15 10.14 -22.99
CA GLN A 153 8.67 10.27 -24.38
C GLN A 153 9.78 10.16 -25.43
N ALA A 154 11.05 10.27 -25.03
CA ALA A 154 12.21 10.05 -25.91
C ALA A 154 12.45 8.55 -26.21
N ILE A 155 11.76 7.66 -25.51
CA ILE A 155 11.94 6.21 -25.58
C ILE A 155 10.67 5.58 -26.12
N GLU A 156 10.80 4.47 -26.84
CA GLU A 156 9.65 3.66 -27.22
C GLU A 156 8.94 3.08 -25.99
N PHE A 157 7.65 2.77 -26.13
CA PHE A 157 6.91 2.22 -25.00
C PHE A 157 7.46 0.83 -24.64
N PRO A 158 7.98 0.63 -23.41
CA PRO A 158 8.69 -0.59 -23.06
C PRO A 158 7.73 -1.77 -22.81
N SER A 159 8.27 -2.97 -22.86
CA SER A 159 7.53 -4.21 -22.63
C SER A 159 7.05 -4.35 -21.19
N SER A 160 6.17 -5.32 -20.94
CA SER A 160 5.75 -5.63 -19.56
C SER A 160 6.93 -6.15 -18.70
N LYS A 161 7.92 -6.81 -19.31
CA LYS A 161 9.10 -7.37 -18.64
C LYS A 161 10.02 -6.28 -18.11
N PHE A 162 10.17 -5.17 -18.84
CA PHE A 162 10.94 -4.01 -18.40
C PHE A 162 10.59 -3.56 -16.98
N PHE A 163 9.30 -3.43 -16.66
CA PHE A 163 8.88 -2.97 -15.35
C PHE A 163 9.25 -3.93 -14.20
N HIS A 164 9.49 -5.20 -14.51
CA HIS A 164 9.93 -6.20 -13.52
C HIS A 164 11.44 -6.21 -13.34
N GLN A 165 12.19 -5.84 -14.39
CA GLN A 165 13.65 -5.85 -14.44
C GLN A 165 14.26 -4.50 -14.07
N ILE A 166 13.51 -3.40 -14.18
CA ILE A 166 14.02 -2.08 -13.89
C ILE A 166 14.36 -1.91 -12.39
N TYR A 167 15.57 -1.44 -12.12
CA TYR A 167 16.05 -1.10 -10.79
C TYR A 167 16.84 0.22 -10.82
N ARG A 168 16.91 0.88 -9.65
CA ARG A 168 17.59 2.16 -9.50
C ARG A 168 19.03 1.96 -9.03
N ARG A 169 19.96 2.64 -9.68
CA ARG A 169 21.39 2.64 -9.32
C ARG A 169 21.75 3.83 -8.44
N ARG A 170 22.88 3.72 -7.73
CA ARG A 170 23.50 4.82 -6.97
C ARG A 170 24.37 5.72 -7.83
N THR A 171 24.93 5.15 -8.90
CA THR A 171 25.81 5.84 -9.85
C THR A 171 25.05 6.19 -11.12
N ALA A 172 25.50 7.20 -11.85
CA ALA A 172 25.00 7.46 -13.19
C ALA A 172 25.43 6.34 -14.17
N PRO A 173 24.60 5.99 -15.18
CA PRO A 173 23.20 6.36 -15.31
C PRO A 173 22.33 5.71 -14.23
N ILE A 174 21.35 6.47 -13.71
CA ILE A 174 20.46 6.06 -12.61
C ILE A 174 19.63 4.81 -12.97
N TYR A 175 19.29 4.67 -14.25
CA TYR A 175 18.66 3.48 -14.81
C TYR A 175 19.48 2.97 -15.99
N ARG A 176 19.53 1.65 -16.13
CA ARG A 176 20.13 0.98 -17.29
C ARG A 176 19.29 -0.25 -17.60
N HIS A 177 18.85 -0.37 -18.84
CA HIS A 177 18.08 -1.52 -19.30
C HIS A 177 18.15 -1.61 -20.83
N PRO A 178 18.17 -2.81 -21.44
CA PRO A 178 18.28 -2.96 -22.90
C PRO A 178 17.20 -2.24 -23.70
N GLU A 179 15.99 -2.12 -23.14
CA GLU A 179 14.84 -1.41 -23.74
C GLU A 179 14.88 0.12 -23.58
N LEU A 180 15.82 0.70 -22.80
CA LEU A 180 15.98 2.16 -22.72
C LEU A 180 16.86 2.65 -23.87
N ARG A 181 16.28 2.72 -25.07
CA ARG A 181 16.92 3.23 -26.28
C ARG A 181 16.23 4.49 -26.74
N ASP A 182 17.01 5.42 -27.27
CA ASP A 182 16.44 6.62 -27.88
C ASP A 182 15.64 6.22 -29.12
N ARG A 183 14.47 6.83 -29.29
CA ARG A 183 13.60 6.61 -30.46
C ARG A 183 14.27 7.05 -31.77
N THR A 184 15.26 7.95 -31.68
CA THR A 184 15.92 8.57 -32.83
C THR A 184 17.20 7.83 -33.25
N GLU A 185 17.83 7.06 -32.36
CA GLU A 185 19.04 6.30 -32.66
C GLU A 185 18.68 4.85 -33.03
N SER A 186 18.34 4.65 -34.31
CA SER A 186 18.34 3.32 -34.89
C SER A 186 19.78 2.85 -35.10
N SER A 187 20.15 1.77 -34.39
CA SER A 187 21.09 0.75 -34.86
C SER A 187 22.58 1.14 -34.97
N LEU A 188 23.29 1.30 -33.85
CA LEU A 188 24.70 0.88 -33.76
C LEU A 188 24.95 0.23 -32.40
N GLY A 189 25.38 -1.03 -32.43
CA GLY A 189 25.58 -1.89 -31.27
C GLY A 189 26.67 -1.38 -30.33
N ALA A 190 26.35 -0.40 -29.49
CA ALA A 190 27.10 -0.18 -28.26
C ALA A 190 26.86 -1.42 -27.39
N GLY A 191 27.88 -2.27 -27.28
CA GLY A 191 27.85 -3.50 -26.50
C GLY A 191 27.19 -3.25 -25.14
N PHE A 192 26.06 -3.92 -24.92
CA PHE A 192 25.47 -4.03 -23.60
C PHE A 192 26.43 -4.87 -22.77
N LEU A 193 27.41 -4.23 -22.13
CA LEU A 193 28.12 -4.85 -21.01
C LEU A 193 27.11 -4.94 -19.89
N ASP A 194 26.59 -6.15 -19.65
CA ASP A 194 25.76 -6.42 -18.50
C ASP A 194 26.51 -5.92 -17.26
N ALA A 195 25.80 -5.38 -16.28
CA ALA A 195 26.46 -4.98 -15.03
C ALA A 195 27.07 -6.19 -14.29
N ASP A 196 26.77 -7.40 -14.75
CA ASP A 196 27.28 -8.66 -14.24
C ASP A 196 28.55 -9.17 -15.00
N ASP A 197 28.97 -8.53 -16.10
CA ASP A 197 30.27 -8.84 -16.75
C ASP A 197 31.48 -8.37 -15.92
N GLY A 198 31.23 -7.53 -14.90
CA GLY A 198 32.21 -7.12 -13.91
C GLY A 198 31.88 -7.69 -12.55
N SER A 199 32.18 -8.98 -12.35
CA SER A 199 32.28 -9.71 -11.09
C SER A 199 32.29 -8.84 -9.81
N ILE A 200 31.09 -8.56 -9.29
CA ILE A 200 30.80 -8.56 -7.86
C ILE A 200 29.49 -9.33 -7.73
N THR A 201 29.63 -10.66 -7.64
CA THR A 201 28.55 -11.59 -7.28
C THR A 201 28.10 -11.28 -5.85
N ASP A 202 27.13 -10.38 -5.70
CA ASP A 202 26.43 -10.11 -4.45
C ASP A 202 25.33 -11.17 -4.19
N GLY A 203 25.56 -12.43 -4.61
CA GLY A 203 24.73 -13.58 -4.26
C GLY A 203 23.25 -13.49 -4.66
N ASP A 204 22.91 -12.67 -5.65
CA ASP A 204 21.53 -12.49 -6.17
C ASP A 204 21.43 -12.92 -7.65
N ASP A 205 22.36 -13.78 -8.07
CA ASP A 205 22.31 -14.49 -9.32
C ASP A 205 21.38 -15.68 -9.06
N HIS A 206 20.06 -15.46 -9.15
CA HIS A 206 19.09 -16.55 -9.10
C HIS A 206 19.19 -17.40 -10.38
N VAL A 207 20.32 -18.10 -10.54
CA VAL A 207 20.38 -19.30 -11.37
C VAL A 207 19.51 -20.31 -10.63
N TRP A 208 18.36 -20.59 -11.21
CA TRP A 208 17.48 -21.62 -10.68
C TRP A 208 18.22 -22.97 -10.67
N LEU A 209 18.57 -23.44 -9.47
CA LEU A 209 19.24 -24.73 -9.23
C LEU A 209 18.25 -25.91 -9.18
N GLY A 210 16.97 -25.67 -9.47
CA GLY A 210 15.96 -26.71 -9.52
C GLY A 210 16.06 -27.52 -10.81
N ASP A 211 15.65 -28.78 -10.74
CA ASP A 211 15.61 -29.66 -11.91
C ASP A 211 14.36 -29.37 -12.76
N ARG A 212 14.54 -29.09 -14.06
CA ARG A 212 13.48 -28.88 -15.08
C ARG A 212 12.55 -30.05 -15.23
N ALA A 213 13.03 -31.26 -14.97
CA ALA A 213 12.19 -32.45 -14.96
C ALA A 213 11.12 -32.42 -13.85
N GLN A 214 11.34 -31.72 -12.73
CA GLN A 214 10.37 -31.64 -11.62
C GLN A 214 9.14 -30.79 -11.95
N LEU A 215 9.24 -29.90 -12.95
CA LEU A 215 8.11 -29.07 -13.40
C LEU A 215 7.22 -29.80 -14.42
N GLU A 216 7.68 -30.92 -14.97
CA GLU A 216 6.97 -31.68 -16.01
C GLU A 216 5.96 -32.68 -15.41
N PHE A 217 6.14 -33.11 -14.16
CA PHE A 217 5.26 -34.07 -13.50
C PHE A 217 4.25 -33.41 -12.56
N ARG A 218 2.96 -33.60 -12.89
CA ARG A 218 1.79 -33.03 -12.19
C ARG A 218 1.71 -33.41 -10.69
N THR A 219 2.32 -34.52 -10.28
CA THR A 219 2.29 -35.06 -8.92
C THR A 219 3.23 -34.35 -7.93
N ALA A 220 4.29 -33.69 -8.41
CA ALA A 220 5.22 -32.97 -7.53
C ALA A 220 4.57 -31.71 -6.89
N TRP A 221 3.57 -31.14 -7.56
CA TRP A 221 2.82 -29.97 -7.10
C TRP A 221 2.00 -30.24 -5.84
N GLU A 222 1.37 -31.42 -5.73
CA GLU A 222 0.52 -31.79 -4.60
C GLU A 222 1.33 -31.92 -3.30
N THR A 223 2.54 -32.50 -3.37
CA THR A 223 3.47 -32.60 -2.24
C THR A 223 3.98 -31.25 -1.70
N MET A 224 4.07 -30.21 -2.54
CA MET A 224 4.46 -28.87 -2.09
C MET A 224 3.28 -28.08 -1.48
N GLU A 225 2.05 -28.33 -1.94
CA GLU A 225 0.86 -27.61 -1.49
C GLU A 225 0.43 -28.02 -0.07
N GLU A 226 0.61 -29.30 0.30
CA GLU A 226 0.28 -29.82 1.63
C GLU A 226 1.09 -29.13 2.75
N GLY A 227 2.35 -28.76 2.49
CA GLY A 227 3.19 -28.02 3.45
C GLY A 227 2.74 -26.57 3.69
N LEU A 228 2.14 -25.93 2.67
CA LEU A 228 1.64 -24.56 2.73
C LEU A 228 0.21 -24.48 3.28
N ALA A 229 -0.63 -25.47 2.98
CA ALA A 229 -2.01 -25.53 3.46
C ALA A 229 -2.10 -25.71 4.99
N ARG A 230 -1.18 -26.48 5.58
CA ARG A 230 -1.12 -26.72 7.04
C ARG A 230 -0.83 -25.44 7.85
N ARG A 231 -0.17 -24.44 7.25
CA ARG A 231 0.15 -23.14 7.88
C ARG A 231 -0.98 -22.11 7.86
N LYS A 232 -2.02 -22.30 7.04
CA LYS A 232 -3.14 -21.34 6.91
C LYS A 232 -4.22 -21.47 7.98
N ARG A 233 -4.29 -22.59 8.73
CA ARG A 233 -5.39 -22.86 9.67
C ARG A 233 -5.24 -22.27 11.08
N SER A 234 -4.16 -21.54 11.39
CA SER A 234 -3.96 -20.95 12.73
C SER A 234 -3.98 -19.42 12.73
N ARG A 235 -5.08 -18.83 12.26
CA ARG A 235 -5.34 -17.38 12.40
C ARG A 235 -6.81 -17.13 12.76
N THR A 236 -7.13 -17.31 14.03
CA THR A 236 -8.29 -16.72 14.70
C THR A 236 -7.75 -15.77 15.77
N ALA A 237 -7.92 -14.46 15.55
CA ALA A 237 -8.14 -13.39 16.54
C ALA A 237 -7.81 -11.98 15.95
N THR A 238 -8.90 -11.22 15.74
CA THR A 238 -9.06 -9.75 15.90
C THR A 238 -8.15 -8.75 15.16
N PRO A 239 -8.71 -7.82 14.34
CA PRO A 239 -8.01 -6.64 13.86
C PRO A 239 -8.21 -5.43 14.79
N SER A 240 -7.11 -4.79 15.20
CA SER A 240 -7.13 -3.45 15.79
C SER A 240 -7.16 -2.40 14.68
N ILE A 241 -8.06 -1.43 14.89
CA ILE A 241 -8.36 -0.31 14.02
C ILE A 241 -7.23 0.72 14.13
N SER A 242 -6.59 1.08 13.02
CA SER A 242 -6.18 2.47 12.81
C SER A 242 -6.32 2.86 11.35
N ALA A 243 -7.02 3.97 11.15
CA ALA A 243 -7.45 4.50 9.88
C ALA A 243 -6.32 5.27 9.19
N SER A 244 -6.12 5.04 7.90
CA SER A 244 -5.91 6.10 6.92
C SER A 244 -6.16 5.59 5.50
N ASP A 245 -6.80 6.47 4.73
CA ASP A 245 -6.88 6.51 3.26
C ASP A 245 -7.81 5.56 2.50
N ARG A 246 -9.03 6.09 2.36
CA ARG A 246 -9.77 6.19 1.09
C ARG A 246 -8.82 6.41 -0.11
N ASP A 247 -8.83 5.54 -1.11
CA ASP A 247 -9.69 5.71 -2.30
C ASP A 247 -9.35 4.64 -3.37
N SER A 248 -10.41 4.23 -4.09
CA SER A 248 -10.45 3.46 -5.35
C SER A 248 -10.72 1.95 -5.23
N ARG A 249 -11.98 1.65 -4.92
CA ARG A 249 -12.76 0.52 -5.46
C ARG A 249 -12.77 0.55 -6.99
N ALA A 250 -12.50 -0.61 -7.60
CA ALA A 250 -13.08 -1.14 -8.84
C ALA A 250 -12.82 -2.67 -8.78
N SER A 251 -13.77 -3.46 -8.29
CA SER A 251 -14.86 -4.14 -9.03
C SER A 251 -14.37 -5.22 -10.01
N SER A 252 -14.63 -6.49 -9.66
CA SER A 252 -15.36 -7.52 -10.45
C SER A 252 -15.12 -8.94 -9.84
N PRO A 253 -15.93 -9.97 -10.15
CA PRO A 253 -17.05 -10.44 -9.30
C PRO A 253 -16.84 -11.89 -8.83
N LEU A 254 -17.36 -12.27 -7.65
CA LEU A 254 -17.40 -13.67 -7.22
C LEU A 254 -18.76 -14.01 -6.62
N PRO A 255 -19.18 -15.28 -6.76
CA PRO A 255 -20.56 -15.68 -6.97
C PRO A 255 -21.38 -15.60 -5.68
N TYR A 256 -22.68 -15.36 -5.86
CA TYR A 256 -23.69 -15.37 -4.82
C TYR A 256 -23.61 -16.66 -4.00
N ALA A 257 -23.15 -16.55 -2.76
CA ALA A 257 -23.58 -17.43 -1.69
C ALA A 257 -24.83 -16.76 -1.09
N GLU A 258 -25.98 -17.32 -1.42
CA GLU A 258 -27.24 -16.97 -0.79
C GLU A 258 -27.18 -17.35 0.70
N ASP A 259 -27.88 -16.54 1.50
CA ASP A 259 -28.32 -16.82 2.87
C ASP A 259 -27.36 -16.49 4.04
N GLY A 260 -27.31 -15.21 4.42
CA GLY A 260 -26.66 -14.71 5.65
C GLY A 260 -26.77 -13.19 5.88
N GLY A 261 -27.80 -12.53 5.34
CA GLY A 261 -27.85 -11.06 5.20
C GLY A 261 -28.19 -10.25 6.45
N SER A 262 -28.88 -10.81 7.45
CA SER A 262 -29.44 -9.99 8.54
C SER A 262 -28.41 -9.59 9.61
N GLU A 263 -27.48 -10.48 9.99
CA GLU A 263 -26.54 -10.18 11.10
C GLU A 263 -25.51 -9.11 10.73
N ALA A 264 -25.11 -9.04 9.46
CA ALA A 264 -24.14 -8.06 8.98
C ALA A 264 -24.73 -6.64 8.90
N GLU A 265 -25.99 -6.50 8.48
CA GLU A 265 -26.70 -5.21 8.43
C GLU A 265 -26.90 -4.64 9.85
N ASP A 266 -27.23 -5.50 10.81
CA ASP A 266 -27.37 -5.12 12.23
C ASP A 266 -26.06 -4.62 12.84
N ASP A 267 -24.93 -5.23 12.46
CA ASP A 267 -23.61 -4.83 12.92
C ASP A 267 -23.19 -3.45 12.41
N GLU A 268 -23.49 -3.14 11.15
CA GLU A 268 -23.21 -1.83 10.56
C GLU A 268 -24.10 -0.75 11.18
N ALA A 269 -25.38 -1.04 11.42
CA ALA A 269 -26.29 -0.14 12.12
C ALA A 269 -25.83 0.15 13.55
N ARG A 270 -25.36 -0.87 14.31
CA ARG A 270 -24.80 -0.68 15.66
C ARG A 270 -23.58 0.24 15.66
N LYS A 271 -22.64 0.04 14.73
CA LYS A 271 -21.44 0.90 14.59
C LYS A 271 -21.82 2.34 14.27
N LEU A 272 -22.80 2.55 13.38
CA LEU A 272 -23.26 3.89 13.03
C LEU A 272 -23.95 4.59 14.21
N ARG A 273 -24.77 3.87 14.99
CA ARG A 273 -25.40 4.40 16.22
C ARG A 273 -24.36 4.87 17.24
N ARG A 274 -23.35 4.04 17.54
CA ARG A 274 -22.26 4.41 18.45
C ARG A 274 -21.53 5.67 17.96
N ARG A 275 -21.16 5.71 16.69
CA ARG A 275 -20.48 6.88 16.11
C ARG A 275 -21.35 8.15 16.13
N SER A 276 -22.66 8.00 15.94
CA SER A 276 -23.61 9.11 16.08
C SER A 276 -23.68 9.63 17.51
N GLN A 277 -23.55 8.77 18.51
CA GLN A 277 -23.55 9.16 19.92
C GLN A 277 -22.27 9.92 20.28
N GLU A 278 -21.12 9.40 19.87
CA GLU A 278 -19.80 10.07 20.04
C GLU A 278 -19.79 11.47 19.41
N LEU A 279 -20.44 11.67 18.25
CA LEU A 279 -20.55 12.98 17.61
C LEU A 279 -21.45 13.95 18.38
N ARG A 280 -22.51 13.47 19.05
CA ARG A 280 -23.37 14.32 19.89
C ARG A 280 -22.63 14.74 21.15
N GLU A 281 -21.98 13.80 21.83
CA GLU A 281 -21.15 14.09 23.00
C GLU A 281 -20.04 15.11 22.67
N ALA A 282 -19.40 14.97 21.50
CA ALA A 282 -18.42 15.95 21.04
C ALA A 282 -19.04 17.34 20.81
N ALA A 283 -20.26 17.42 20.27
CA ALA A 283 -20.98 18.69 20.10
C ALA A 283 -21.33 19.32 21.46
N ASP A 284 -21.83 18.52 22.40
CA ASP A 284 -22.18 18.99 23.76
C ASP A 284 -20.94 19.53 24.50
N ILE A 285 -19.80 18.85 24.37
CA ILE A 285 -18.52 19.32 24.93
C ILE A 285 -18.13 20.66 24.29
N ILE A 286 -18.31 20.81 22.97
CA ILE A 286 -17.98 22.06 22.30
C ILE A 286 -18.87 23.19 22.82
N ASP A 287 -20.18 22.98 22.89
CA ASP A 287 -21.13 23.99 23.35
C ASP A 287 -20.88 24.38 24.82
N ALA A 288 -20.58 23.41 25.68
CA ALA A 288 -20.20 23.66 27.07
C ALA A 288 -18.94 24.54 27.16
N GLN A 289 -17.95 24.33 26.28
CA GLN A 289 -16.71 25.10 26.27
C GLN A 289 -16.86 26.52 25.68
N LEU A 290 -17.89 26.78 24.87
CA LEU A 290 -18.11 28.12 24.28
C LEU A 290 -18.40 29.19 25.34
N VAL A 291 -19.03 28.82 26.46
CA VAL A 291 -19.35 29.74 27.58
C VAL A 291 -18.07 30.36 28.16
N HIS A 292 -16.97 29.61 28.17
CA HIS A 292 -15.69 30.05 28.71
C HIS A 292 -14.91 31.00 27.79
N LYS A 293 -15.37 31.20 26.53
CA LYS A 293 -14.77 32.13 25.55
C LYS A 293 -13.24 32.01 25.40
N ASN A 294 -12.68 30.80 25.56
CA ASN A 294 -11.23 30.57 25.44
C ASN A 294 -10.80 30.68 23.98
N ARG A 295 -10.21 31.82 23.62
CA ARG A 295 -9.82 32.15 22.23
C ARG A 295 -8.81 31.16 21.64
N ILE A 296 -7.88 30.63 22.43
CA ILE A 296 -6.85 29.70 21.94
C ILE A 296 -7.51 28.38 21.53
N TRP A 297 -8.39 27.88 22.39
CA TRP A 297 -9.11 26.63 22.14
C TRP A 297 -10.10 26.76 20.97
N ILE A 298 -10.87 27.87 20.93
CA ILE A 298 -11.80 28.17 19.83
C ILE A 298 -11.04 28.27 18.50
N ASN A 299 -9.94 29.04 18.44
CA ASN A 299 -9.13 29.16 17.23
C ASN A 299 -8.56 27.80 16.82
N SER A 300 -8.08 26.98 17.76
CA SER A 300 -7.60 25.64 17.45
C SER A 300 -8.69 24.73 16.87
N MET A 301 -9.95 24.86 17.30
CA MET A 301 -11.06 24.08 16.75
C MET A 301 -11.43 24.55 15.34
N VAL A 302 -11.43 25.87 15.11
CA VAL A 302 -11.72 26.49 13.81
C VAL A 302 -10.61 26.18 12.80
N ASP A 303 -9.34 26.38 13.17
CA ASP A 303 -8.18 26.19 12.29
C ASP A 303 -8.02 24.72 11.88
N ARG A 304 -8.27 23.79 12.80
CA ARG A 304 -8.27 22.34 12.52
C ARG A 304 -9.50 21.88 11.74
N ASN A 305 -10.48 22.76 11.54
CA ASN A 305 -11.71 22.51 10.79
C ASN A 305 -12.46 21.28 11.32
N VAL A 306 -12.48 21.13 12.65
CA VAL A 306 -13.08 19.98 13.32
C VAL A 306 -14.58 19.95 13.01
N GLY A 307 -15.06 18.83 12.45
CA GLY A 307 -16.46 18.66 12.08
C GLY A 307 -16.85 19.20 10.69
N LYS A 308 -15.89 19.66 9.86
CA LYS A 308 -16.17 20.12 8.48
C LYS A 308 -16.98 19.12 7.68
N ASP A 309 -16.59 17.85 7.72
CA ASP A 309 -17.25 16.78 6.97
C ASP A 309 -18.67 16.52 7.47
N VAL A 310 -18.90 16.63 8.78
CA VAL A 310 -20.22 16.49 9.41
C VAL A 310 -21.11 17.67 9.03
N SER A 311 -20.59 18.90 9.12
CA SER A 311 -21.29 20.11 8.67
C SER A 311 -21.66 20.01 7.19
N GLN A 312 -20.74 19.51 6.36
CA GLN A 312 -20.96 19.35 4.93
C GLN A 312 -22.00 18.26 4.62
N LEU A 313 -21.99 17.14 5.35
CA LEU A 313 -23.03 16.11 5.28
C LEU A 313 -24.40 16.68 5.62
N VAL A 314 -24.53 17.44 6.72
CA VAL A 314 -25.80 18.06 7.13
C VAL A 314 -26.29 19.03 6.06
N LYS A 315 -25.40 19.85 5.47
CA LYS A 315 -25.73 20.75 4.36
C LYS A 315 -26.20 19.99 3.12
N ASP A 316 -25.50 18.90 2.78
CA ASP A 316 -25.83 18.08 1.61
C ASP A 316 -27.19 17.36 1.82
N VAL A 317 -27.51 16.89 3.03
CA VAL A 317 -28.82 16.30 3.37
C VAL A 317 -29.93 17.33 3.34
N ARG A 318 -29.76 18.51 3.98
CA ARG A 318 -30.74 19.60 3.93
C ARG A 318 -31.02 20.04 2.50
N TRP A 319 -29.96 20.15 1.69
CA TRP A 319 -30.11 20.46 0.28
C TRP A 319 -30.98 19.42 -0.44
N VAL A 320 -30.80 18.12 -0.18
CA VAL A 320 -31.66 17.06 -0.75
C VAL A 320 -33.11 17.14 -0.23
N GLU A 321 -33.30 17.43 1.05
CA GLU A 321 -34.63 17.60 1.65
C GLU A 321 -35.36 18.83 1.06
N GLU A 322 -34.65 19.94 0.84
CA GLU A 322 -35.19 21.20 0.30
C GLU A 322 -35.47 21.11 -1.21
N THR A 323 -34.64 20.42 -1.99
CA THR A 323 -34.73 20.36 -3.47
C THR A 323 -35.67 19.27 -4.01
N GLY A 324 -36.36 18.54 -3.13
CA GLY A 324 -37.54 17.72 -3.42
C GLY A 324 -37.62 17.13 -4.84
N ARG A 325 -37.06 15.93 -5.04
CA ARG A 325 -37.16 15.09 -6.27
C ARG A 325 -36.55 15.65 -7.56
N GLN A 326 -35.89 16.81 -7.58
CA GLN A 326 -35.03 17.15 -8.72
C GLN A 326 -33.78 16.25 -8.68
N ARG A 327 -33.91 15.04 -9.24
CA ARG A 327 -32.79 14.10 -9.38
C ARG A 327 -31.80 14.73 -10.35
N ASP A 328 -30.85 15.50 -9.80
CA ASP A 328 -29.56 15.67 -10.46
C ASP A 328 -29.09 14.28 -10.86
N THR A 329 -28.56 14.16 -12.08
CA THR A 329 -28.11 12.88 -12.63
C THR A 329 -27.31 12.14 -11.57
N THR A 330 -27.69 10.89 -11.27
CA THR A 330 -27.15 10.05 -10.18
C THR A 330 -25.62 10.03 -10.14
N TRP A 331 -25.01 10.32 -11.30
CA TRP A 331 -23.60 10.53 -11.51
C TRP A 331 -23.31 12.02 -11.77
N ALA A 332 -22.59 12.65 -10.85
CA ALA A 332 -22.07 13.99 -11.06
C ALA A 332 -21.08 14.02 -12.24
N ARG A 333 -21.11 15.11 -13.02
CA ARG A 333 -20.22 15.26 -14.19
C ARG A 333 -18.75 15.21 -13.76
N PRO A 334 -17.84 14.67 -14.60
CA PRO A 334 -16.40 14.71 -14.33
C PRO A 334 -15.95 16.16 -14.07
N GLY A 335 -15.37 16.41 -12.89
CA GLY A 335 -14.91 17.75 -12.47
C GLY A 335 -15.82 18.46 -11.45
N ASP A 336 -17.09 18.06 -11.32
CA ASP A 336 -17.98 18.60 -10.28
C ASP A 336 -17.74 17.89 -8.93
N LYS A 337 -16.72 18.36 -8.20
CA LYS A 337 -16.36 17.85 -6.88
C LYS A 337 -17.50 17.99 -5.86
N ALA A 338 -18.36 19.00 -6.00
CA ALA A 338 -19.47 19.22 -5.07
C ALA A 338 -20.61 18.22 -5.33
N GLY A 339 -20.98 18.01 -6.59
CA GLY A 339 -21.95 16.99 -6.99
C GLY A 339 -21.49 15.56 -6.63
N GLN A 340 -20.21 15.24 -6.85
CA GLN A 340 -19.66 13.93 -6.49
C GLN A 340 -19.71 13.69 -4.97
N ARG A 341 -19.40 14.72 -4.17
CA ARG A 341 -19.51 14.64 -2.72
C ARG A 341 -20.96 14.50 -2.27
N ARG A 342 -21.88 15.32 -2.80
CA ARG A 342 -23.32 15.25 -2.49
C ARG A 342 -23.84 13.84 -2.76
N SER A 343 -23.60 13.31 -3.96
CA SER A 343 -23.97 11.94 -4.34
C SER A 343 -23.44 10.93 -3.31
N ARG A 344 -22.14 10.92 -3.00
CA ARG A 344 -21.58 10.00 -1.98
C ARG A 344 -22.25 10.08 -0.60
N ASN A 345 -22.64 11.28 -0.18
CA ASN A 345 -23.21 11.53 1.14
C ASN A 345 -24.70 11.15 1.25
N VAL A 346 -25.44 11.20 0.14
CA VAL A 346 -26.90 11.02 0.12
C VAL A 346 -27.36 9.76 -0.62
N MET A 347 -26.43 8.98 -1.18
CA MET A 347 -26.74 7.69 -1.78
C MET A 347 -27.37 6.74 -0.76
N GLY A 348 -28.60 6.32 -1.03
CA GLY A 348 -29.40 5.47 -0.12
C GLY A 348 -30.12 6.22 1.01
N TYR A 349 -29.99 7.56 1.07
CA TYR A 349 -30.74 8.37 2.03
C TYR A 349 -32.23 8.44 1.63
N GLN A 350 -33.11 8.10 2.55
CA GLN A 350 -34.55 8.22 2.38
C GLN A 350 -35.04 9.52 3.03
N ILE A 351 -35.76 10.33 2.26
CA ILE A 351 -36.28 11.62 2.73
C ILE A 351 -37.33 11.38 3.82
N ARG A 352 -37.17 12.06 4.95
CA ARG A 352 -38.12 12.04 6.07
C ARG A 352 -39.45 12.63 5.60
N GLY A 353 -40.44 11.78 5.33
CA GLY A 353 -41.81 12.18 4.94
C GLY A 353 -42.43 11.40 3.79
N ALA A 354 -41.66 10.58 3.04
CA ALA A 354 -42.22 9.83 1.91
C ALA A 354 -43.12 8.64 2.34
N GLU A 355 -42.92 8.08 3.53
CA GLU A 355 -43.62 6.86 3.99
C GLU A 355 -45.09 7.10 4.39
N GLN A 356 -45.50 8.33 4.74
CA GLN A 356 -46.88 8.58 5.19
C GLN A 356 -47.92 8.63 4.06
N THR A 357 -47.51 8.63 2.80
CA THR A 357 -48.45 8.69 1.65
C THR A 357 -48.77 7.33 1.02
N ALA A 358 -48.07 6.26 1.40
CA ALA A 358 -48.25 4.93 0.80
C ALA A 358 -49.26 4.03 1.54
N SER A 359 -49.74 4.42 2.74
CA SER A 359 -50.60 3.58 3.56
C SER A 359 -52.11 3.89 3.49
N SER A 360 -52.59 4.67 2.51
CA SER A 360 -54.01 5.07 2.42
C SER A 360 -54.77 4.62 1.18
N SER A 361 -54.23 3.72 0.34
CA SER A 361 -55.01 3.11 -0.73
C SER A 361 -55.74 1.85 -0.23
N THR A 362 -56.80 2.06 0.55
CA THR A 362 -57.77 1.03 0.93
C THR A 362 -58.56 0.60 -0.31
N THR A 363 -58.38 -0.63 -0.76
CA THR A 363 -59.25 -1.31 -1.74
C THR A 363 -60.68 -1.42 -1.20
N PRO A 364 -61.72 -1.08 -1.98
CA PRO A 364 -63.11 -1.25 -1.54
C PRO A 364 -63.49 -2.73 -1.54
N VAL A 365 -63.94 -3.22 -0.39
CA VAL A 365 -64.55 -4.53 -0.21
C VAL A 365 -65.95 -4.51 -0.83
N ILE A 366 -66.17 -5.40 -1.80
CA ILE A 366 -67.49 -5.71 -2.35
C ILE A 366 -68.22 -6.56 -1.29
N ILE A 367 -69.29 -6.01 -0.72
CA ILE A 367 -70.22 -6.75 0.13
C ILE A 367 -71.16 -7.52 -0.81
N VAL A 368 -71.10 -8.85 -0.73
CA VAL A 368 -72.14 -9.73 -1.28
C VAL A 368 -73.13 -9.96 -0.14
N GLU A 369 -74.35 -9.47 -0.33
CA GLU A 369 -75.53 -9.88 0.42
C GLU A 369 -75.79 -11.36 0.13
N ASP A 370 -75.99 -12.18 1.15
CA ASP A 370 -76.89 -13.32 1.05
C ASP A 370 -77.59 -13.56 2.37
N SER A 371 -78.87 -13.91 2.20
CA SER A 371 -79.93 -13.98 3.19
C SER A 371 -80.14 -15.41 3.71
N GLU A 372 -80.87 -15.48 4.82
CA GLU A 372 -81.41 -16.65 5.57
C GLU A 372 -80.53 -17.26 6.68
#